data_AF-A0A9E3WAW1-F1
#
_entry.id   AF-A0A9E3WAW1-F1
#
_cell.length_a   1.000
_cell.length_b   1.000
_cell.length_c   1.000
_cell.angle_alpha   90.00
_cell.angle_beta   90.00
_cell.angle_gamma   90.00
#
_symmetry.space_group_name_H-M   'P 1'
#
loop_
_entity.id
_entity.type
_entity.pdbx_description
1 polymer ?
#
loop_
_entity_poly.entity_id
_entity_poly.type
_entity_poly.pdbx_seq_one_letter_code
_entity_poly.pdbx_strand_id
1 'polypeptide(L)'
;MTNPPSRTMQVGLAFVAGIGLTLMIVVAGIAVVSGETVDSSALNILFLLGVAMLVTGLAAWFGVVRPDTHFDDINVPMYHGHDHHDAHEAHTEGEKALAEHH
;
A
#
# COMPACT_ATOMS: atom_id res chain seq x y z
N MET A 1 -6.09 -16.12 -9.52
CA MET A 1 -5.96 -15.35 -8.26
C MET A 1 -4.54 -14.82 -8.19
N THR A 2 -4.33 -13.54 -8.47
CA THR A 2 -3.02 -12.91 -8.22
C THR A 2 -2.93 -12.61 -6.74
N ASN A 3 -1.86 -13.05 -6.08
CA ASN A 3 -1.62 -12.70 -4.68
C ASN A 3 -1.61 -11.17 -4.52
N PRO A 4 -2.28 -10.62 -3.50
CA PRO A 4 -2.23 -9.18 -3.25
C PRO A 4 -0.77 -8.72 -3.05
N PRO A 5 -0.38 -7.56 -3.58
CA PRO A 5 0.99 -7.08 -3.44
C PRO A 5 1.34 -6.89 -1.97
N SER A 6 2.54 -7.30 -1.57
CA SER A 6 2.95 -7.30 -0.17
C SER A 6 2.92 -5.88 0.43
N ARG A 7 2.55 -5.77 1.72
CA ARG A 7 2.51 -4.48 2.43
C ARG A 7 3.86 -3.76 2.33
N THR A 8 4.96 -4.50 2.46
CA THR A 8 6.33 -3.94 2.35
C THR A 8 6.58 -3.31 0.99
N MET A 9 6.11 -3.95 -0.09
CA MET A 9 6.26 -3.40 -1.45
C MET A 9 5.46 -2.11 -1.62
N GLN A 10 4.19 -2.09 -1.15
CA GLN A 10 3.35 -0.90 -1.23
C GLN A 10 3.94 0.27 -0.42
N VAL A 11 4.44 0.01 0.78
CA VAL A 11 5.12 0.99 1.62
C VAL A 11 6.39 1.50 0.94
N GLY A 12 7.20 0.61 0.33
CA GLY A 12 8.38 1.01 -0.42
C GLY A 12 8.08 1.96 -1.57
N LEU A 13 7.04 1.67 -2.36
CA LEU A 13 6.59 2.54 -3.46
C LEU A 13 6.07 3.88 -2.95
N ALA A 14 5.32 3.89 -1.84
CA ALA A 14 4.87 5.11 -1.18
C ALA A 14 6.04 5.97 -0.69
N PHE A 15 7.10 5.36 -0.15
CA PHE A 15 8.32 6.08 0.22
C PHE A 15 9.01 6.70 -0.98
N VAL A 16 9.16 5.98 -2.10
CA VAL A 16 9.79 6.53 -3.31
C VAL A 16 9.00 7.73 -3.84
N ALA A 17 7.67 7.60 -3.94
CA ALA A 17 6.80 8.69 -4.37
C ALA A 17 6.84 9.89 -3.38
N GLY A 18 6.77 9.60 -2.08
CA GLY A 18 6.79 10.61 -1.02
C GLY A 18 8.10 11.38 -0.93
N ILE A 19 9.25 10.71 -1.10
CA ILE A 19 10.57 11.37 -1.17
C ILE A 19 10.65 12.29 -2.39
N GLY A 20 10.17 11.84 -3.55
CA GLY A 20 10.11 12.68 -4.76
C GLY A 20 9.30 13.96 -4.53
N LEU A 21 8.11 13.83 -3.94
CA LEU A 21 7.27 14.98 -3.58
C LEU A 21 7.95 15.90 -2.54
N THR A 22 8.57 15.32 -1.52
CA THR A 22 9.25 16.09 -0.46
C THR A 22 10.42 16.89 -1.05
N LEU A 23 11.21 16.27 -1.93
CA LEU A 23 12.30 16.93 -2.64
C LEU A 23 11.78 18.12 -3.46
N MET A 24 10.67 17.97 -4.19
CA MET A 24 10.06 19.05 -4.95
C MET A 24 9.66 20.23 -4.06
N ILE A 25 9.04 19.96 -2.90
CA ILE A 25 8.64 21.01 -1.95
C ILE A 25 9.85 21.74 -1.39
N VAL A 26 10.91 21.02 -1.00
CA VAL A 26 12.14 21.62 -0.47
C VAL A 26 12.82 22.48 -1.54
N VAL A 27 12.94 21.97 -2.77
CA VAL A 27 13.55 22.72 -3.89
C VAL A 27 12.74 23.98 -4.21
N ALA A 28 11.41 23.89 -4.23
CA ALA A 28 10.54 25.06 -4.43
C ALA A 28 10.74 26.11 -3.32
N GLY A 29 10.84 25.66 -2.05
CA GLY A 29 11.13 26.54 -0.93
C GLY A 29 12.48 27.24 -1.06
N ILE A 30 13.53 26.52 -1.44
CA ILE A 30 14.87 27.09 -1.71
C ILE A 30 14.80 28.10 -2.85
N ALA A 31 14.16 27.77 -3.96
CA ALA A 31 14.04 28.66 -5.12
C ALA A 31 13.39 30.01 -4.76
N VAL A 32 12.37 30.00 -3.89
CA VAL A 32 11.69 31.22 -3.42
C VAL A 32 12.58 32.05 -2.49
N VAL A 33 13.33 31.41 -1.59
CA VAL A 33 14.14 32.12 -0.58
C VAL A 33 15.48 32.61 -1.14
N SER A 34 16.10 31.84 -2.03
CA SER A 34 17.46 32.09 -2.50
C SER A 34 17.57 33.10 -3.64
N GLY A 35 16.49 33.41 -4.37
CA GLY A 35 16.54 34.33 -5.51
C GLY A 35 17.64 33.93 -6.52
N GLU A 36 18.50 34.88 -6.91
CA GLU A 36 19.59 34.66 -7.88
C GLU A 36 20.89 34.09 -7.27
N THR A 37 20.92 33.81 -5.96
CA THR A 37 22.16 33.35 -5.29
C THR A 37 22.50 31.88 -5.58
N VAL A 38 21.54 31.10 -6.05
CA VAL A 38 21.68 29.66 -6.33
C VAL A 38 21.48 29.42 -7.83
N ASP A 39 22.29 28.52 -8.39
CA ASP A 39 22.17 28.12 -9.80
C ASP A 39 20.79 27.53 -10.09
N SER A 40 20.03 28.23 -10.93
CA SER A 40 18.69 27.81 -11.35
C SER A 40 18.71 26.50 -12.13
N SER A 41 19.80 26.20 -12.85
CA SER A 41 19.95 24.94 -13.59
C SER A 41 20.01 23.75 -12.64
N ALA A 42 20.80 23.87 -11.57
CA ALA A 42 20.88 22.86 -10.52
C ALA A 42 19.53 22.63 -9.83
N LEU A 43 18.80 23.70 -9.48
CA LEU A 43 17.47 23.59 -8.86
C LEU A 43 16.46 22.92 -9.80
N ASN A 44 16.47 23.27 -11.09
CA ASN A 44 15.57 22.66 -12.07
C ASN A 44 15.84 21.16 -12.24
N ILE A 45 17.11 20.73 -12.27
CA ILE A 45 17.48 19.32 -12.35
C ILE A 45 17.03 18.57 -11.09
N LEU A 46 17.23 19.14 -9.90
CA LEU A 46 16.77 18.54 -8.63
C LEU A 46 15.24 18.44 -8.58
N PHE A 47 14.53 19.46 -9.03
CA PHE A 47 13.07 19.43 -9.11
C PHE A 47 12.59 18.35 -10.07
N LEU A 48 13.20 18.27 -11.26
CA LEU A 48 12.88 17.25 -12.26
C LEU A 48 13.18 15.84 -11.77
N LEU A 49 14.25 15.64 -10.99
CA LEU A 49 14.53 14.37 -10.32
C LEU A 49 13.40 14.00 -9.35
N GLY A 50 12.90 14.95 -8.57
CA GLY A 50 11.75 14.75 -7.69
C GLY A 50 10.48 14.34 -8.47
N VAL A 51 10.20 15.02 -9.59
CA VAL A 51 9.10 14.66 -10.50
C VAL A 51 9.28 13.25 -11.05
N ALA A 52 10.47 12.89 -11.52
CA ALA A 52 10.76 11.57 -12.06
C ALA A 52 10.55 10.48 -11.00
N MET A 53 11.01 10.70 -9.77
CA MET A 53 10.77 9.77 -8.65
C MET A 53 9.28 9.62 -8.34
N LEU A 54 8.54 10.73 -8.28
CA LEU A 54 7.09 10.72 -8.02
C LEU A 54 6.35 9.94 -9.11
N VAL A 55 6.60 10.27 -10.39
CA VAL A 55 5.94 9.61 -11.53
C VAL A 55 6.29 8.13 -11.58
N THR A 56 7.55 7.76 -11.36
CA THR A 56 7.98 6.35 -11.38
C THR A 56 7.35 5.58 -10.23
N GLY A 57 7.29 6.17 -9.03
CA GLY A 57 6.63 5.56 -7.87
C GLY A 57 5.13 5.31 -8.11
N LEU A 58 4.43 6.30 -8.67
CA LEU A 58 3.00 6.18 -9.01
C LEU A 58 2.75 5.18 -10.14
N ALA A 59 3.55 5.20 -11.19
CA ALA A 59 3.43 4.27 -12.31
C ALA A 59 3.72 2.83 -11.88
N ALA A 60 4.76 2.61 -11.08
CA ALA A 60 5.07 1.31 -10.50
C ALA A 60 3.94 0.83 -9.57
N TRP A 61 3.40 1.71 -8.73
CA TRP A 61 2.26 1.40 -7.88
C TRP A 61 1.03 1.00 -8.70
N PHE A 62 0.70 1.76 -9.75
CA PHE A 62 -0.41 1.45 -10.64
C PHE A 62 -0.23 0.08 -11.31
N GLY A 63 0.98 -0.24 -11.79
CA GLY A 63 1.28 -1.54 -12.40
C GLY A 63 1.25 -2.73 -11.44
N VAL A 64 1.47 -2.48 -10.14
CA VAL A 64 1.48 -3.49 -9.07
C VAL A 64 0.09 -3.74 -8.50
N VAL A 65 -0.64 -2.67 -8.17
CA VAL A 65 -2.00 -2.77 -7.61
C VAL A 65 -3.02 -3.07 -8.69
N ARG A 66 -2.78 -2.61 -9.93
CA ARG A 66 -3.67 -2.76 -11.08
C ARG A 66 -5.13 -2.48 -10.69
N PRO A 67 -5.43 -1.26 -10.23
CA PRO A 67 -6.78 -0.93 -9.83
C PRO A 67 -7.78 -1.17 -10.98
N ASP A 68 -7.32 -1.04 -12.23
CA ASP A 68 -8.05 -1.27 -13.47
C ASP A 68 -8.69 -2.66 -13.60
N THR A 69 -8.11 -3.70 -12.97
CA THR A 69 -8.61 -5.07 -13.12
C THR A 69 -9.75 -5.44 -12.17
N HIS A 70 -10.05 -4.63 -11.15
CA HIS A 70 -11.04 -4.95 -10.11
C HIS A 70 -12.24 -3.99 -10.11
N PHE A 71 -12.38 -3.11 -11.11
CA PHE A 71 -13.48 -2.13 -11.17
C PHE A 71 -14.88 -2.76 -11.32
N ASP A 72 -14.98 -4.00 -11.83
CA ASP A 72 -16.26 -4.69 -12.03
C ASP A 72 -16.87 -5.24 -10.72
N ASP A 73 -16.04 -5.52 -9.71
CA ASP A 73 -16.47 -6.03 -8.40
C ASP A 73 -16.91 -4.92 -7.42
N ILE A 74 -17.09 -3.67 -7.88
CA ILE A 74 -17.49 -2.55 -7.00
C ILE A 74 -18.86 -2.74 -6.33
N ASN A 75 -19.73 -3.55 -6.95
CA ASN A 75 -21.06 -3.88 -6.44
C ASN A 75 -21.07 -5.11 -5.52
N VAL A 76 -19.92 -5.80 -5.39
CA VAL A 76 -19.78 -6.95 -4.51
C VAL A 76 -19.09 -6.47 -3.23
N PRO A 77 -19.78 -6.53 -2.06
CA PRO A 77 -19.13 -6.14 -0.81
C PRO A 77 -17.94 -7.05 -0.56
N MET A 78 -16.76 -6.45 -0.40
CA MET A 78 -15.56 -7.18 -0.01
C MET A 78 -15.82 -7.81 1.37
N TYR A 79 -15.87 -9.14 1.45
CA TYR A 79 -16.13 -9.85 2.69
C TYR A 79 -14.96 -9.63 3.66
N HIS A 80 -15.19 -8.81 4.69
CA HIS A 80 -14.28 -8.64 5.82
C HIS A 80 -14.80 -9.56 6.92
N GLY A 81 -14.37 -10.82 6.90
CA GLY A 81 -14.80 -11.82 7.88
C GLY A 81 -14.60 -11.29 9.31
N HIS A 82 -15.72 -11.00 9.98
CA HIS A 82 -15.76 -11.11 11.41
C HIS A 82 -15.88 -12.60 11.69
N ASP A 83 -14.77 -13.21 12.08
CA ASP A 83 -14.82 -14.49 12.79
C ASP A 83 -15.69 -14.26 14.04
N HIS A 84 -16.92 -14.78 13.99
CA HIS A 84 -17.76 -14.91 15.16
C HIS A 84 -17.03 -15.87 16.12
N HIS A 85 -16.29 -15.31 17.07
CA HIS A 85 -15.88 -16.00 18.29
C HIS A 85 -17.11 -16.18 19.18
N ASP A 86 -18.06 -17.02 18.76
CA ASP A 86 -19.20 -17.44 19.57
C ASP A 86 -19.25 -18.97 19.61
N ALA A 87 -18.48 -19.54 20.53
CA ALA A 87 -18.91 -20.67 21.37
C ALA A 87 -17.79 -21.00 22.36
N HIS A 88 -18.00 -20.61 23.61
CA HIS A 88 -17.21 -21.05 24.75
C HIS A 88 -17.16 -22.58 24.84
N GLU A 89 -15.96 -23.11 25.08
CA GLU A 89 -15.73 -24.48 25.53
C GLU A 89 -16.52 -24.76 26.84
N ALA A 90 -17.24 -25.89 26.91
CA ALA A 90 -17.42 -26.66 28.14
C ALA A 90 -17.91 -28.08 27.83
N HIS A 91 -17.01 -29.05 28.05
CA HIS A 91 -17.21 -30.40 28.57
C HIS A 91 -18.45 -31.21 28.16
N THR A 92 -18.24 -32.37 27.54
CA THR A 92 -18.26 -33.68 28.24
C THR A 92 -17.79 -34.80 27.33
N GLU A 93 -16.65 -35.40 27.71
CA GLU A 93 -16.32 -36.78 27.38
C GLU A 93 -17.44 -37.69 27.89
N GLY A 94 -18.03 -38.55 27.03
CA GLY A 94 -19.08 -39.45 27.54
C GLY A 94 -19.92 -40.26 26.56
N GLU A 95 -19.71 -40.25 25.24
CA GLU A 95 -20.61 -40.98 24.33
C GLU A 95 -19.91 -41.71 23.18
N LYS A 96 -18.80 -42.41 23.47
CA LYS A 96 -18.18 -43.36 22.54
C LYS A 96 -17.81 -44.72 23.16
N ALA A 97 -18.27 -45.02 24.38
CA ALA A 97 -17.91 -46.25 25.09
C ALA A 97 -19.04 -47.30 25.20
N LEU A 98 -20.14 -47.19 24.46
CA LEU A 98 -21.30 -48.09 24.62
C LEU A 98 -21.85 -48.74 23.33
N ALA A 99 -21.05 -48.79 22.26
CA ALA A 99 -21.50 -49.34 20.97
C ALA A 99 -20.71 -50.56 20.45
N GLU A 100 -19.77 -51.13 21.21
CA GLU A 100 -18.96 -52.27 20.72
C GLU A 100 -18.81 -53.44 21.73
N HIS A 101 -19.85 -53.76 22.52
CA HIS A 101 -19.83 -55.04 23.25
C HIS A 101 -21.21 -55.61 23.60
N HIS A 102 -22.01 -55.98 22.60
CA HIS A 102 -23.09 -56.95 22.72
C HIS A 102 -23.24 -57.77 21.44
#